data_AF-A0A5D2C1D8-F1
#
_entry.id   AF-A0A5D2C1D8-F1
#
_cell.length_a   1.000
_cell.length_b   1.000
_cell.length_c   1.000
_cell.angle_alpha   90.00
_cell.angle_beta   90.00
_cell.angle_gamma   90.00
#
_symmetry.space_group_name_H-M   'P 1'
#
loop_
_entity.id
_entity.type
_entity.pdbx_description
1 polymer ?
#
loop_
_entity_poly.entity_id
_entity_poly.type
_entity_poly.pdbx_seq_one_letter_code
_entity_poly.pdbx_strand_id
1 'polypeptide(L)'
;MLIFSSFSLSKKSVGRVLLPKLAVKFERYLMGELVSVGAEVGKVELGKKVLFSEINAYEVDLGIDTRHVFCKEFDLLIEVD
;
A
#
# COMPACT_ATOMS: atom_id res chain seq x y z
N MET A 1 -12.34 -7.97 2.87
CA MET A 1 -11.58 -7.49 1.68
C MET A 1 -11.14 -6.07 1.95
N LEU A 2 -9.87 -5.73 1.68
CA LEU A 2 -9.36 -4.37 1.81
C LEU A 2 -8.66 -3.96 0.52
N ILE A 3 -8.88 -2.72 0.07
CA ILE A 3 -8.19 -2.13 -1.08
C ILE A 3 -7.43 -0.89 -0.61
N PHE A 4 -6.17 -0.81 -1.00
CA PHE A 4 -5.25 0.28 -0.65
C PHE A 4 -4.77 1.00 -1.89
N SER A 5 -4.64 2.33 -1.80
CA SER A 5 -3.84 3.11 -2.73
C SER A 5 -2.39 3.15 -2.24
N SER A 6 -1.45 2.75 -3.10
CA SER A 6 -0.03 2.72 -2.74
C SER A 6 0.65 4.09 -2.88
N PHE A 7 1.55 4.42 -1.95
CA PHE A 7 2.30 5.68 -2.01
C PHE A 7 3.48 5.58 -2.98
N SER A 8 3.70 6.61 -3.81
CA SER A 8 4.88 6.66 -4.68
C SER A 8 6.19 6.88 -3.88
N LEU A 9 7.28 6.21 -4.27
CA LEU A 9 8.59 6.47 -3.67
C LEU A 9 9.12 7.86 -4.07
N SER A 10 9.70 8.57 -3.11
CA SER A 10 10.54 9.74 -3.43
C SER A 10 11.75 9.31 -4.28
N LYS A 11 12.08 10.10 -5.30
CA LYS A 11 13.27 9.89 -6.15
C LYS A 11 14.60 10.18 -5.44
N LYS A 12 14.55 10.79 -4.25
CA LYS A 12 15.72 11.17 -3.46
C LYS A 12 15.56 10.73 -2.01
N SER A 13 16.64 10.26 -1.41
CA SER A 13 16.73 10.04 0.03
C SER A 13 16.79 11.37 0.79
N VAL A 14 16.54 11.32 2.11
CA VAL A 14 16.69 12.49 3.01
C VAL A 14 18.10 13.08 2.93
N GLY A 15 19.11 12.23 2.74
CA GLY A 15 20.51 12.63 2.53
C GLY A 15 20.83 13.15 1.12
N ARG A 16 19.82 13.43 0.28
CA ARG A 16 19.93 13.93 -1.11
C ARG A 16 20.57 12.96 -2.10
N VAL A 17 20.67 11.67 -1.75
CA VAL A 17 21.13 10.63 -2.69
C VAL A 17 20.00 10.31 -3.66
N LEU A 18 20.29 10.36 -4.96
CA LEU A 18 19.36 9.93 -5.99
C LEU A 18 19.20 8.41 -5.91
N LEU A 19 17.95 7.96 -5.78
CA LEU A 19 17.65 6.54 -5.77
C LEU A 19 17.51 6.04 -7.22
N PRO A 20 18.14 4.92 -7.59
CA PRO A 20 17.87 4.31 -8.88
C PRO A 20 16.39 3.93 -8.99
N LYS A 21 15.85 3.91 -10.20
CA LYS A 21 14.43 3.55 -10.42
C LYS A 21 14.10 2.17 -9.84
N LEU A 22 15.08 1.26 -9.81
CA LEU A 22 14.98 -0.09 -9.26
C LEU A 22 15.36 -0.21 -7.77
N ALA A 23 15.50 0.91 -7.04
CA ALA A 23 15.87 0.91 -5.62
C ALA A 23 14.87 0.15 -4.73
N VAL A 24 13.63 0.02 -5.20
CA VAL A 24 12.61 -0.82 -4.60
C VAL A 24 12.40 -2.02 -5.52
N LYS A 25 12.60 -3.21 -4.98
CA LYS A 25 12.40 -4.46 -5.71
C LYS A 25 10.94 -4.50 -6.18
N PHE A 26 10.74 -4.55 -7.51
CA PHE A 26 9.43 -4.56 -8.16
C PHE A 26 8.50 -3.37 -7.86
N GLU A 27 9.06 -2.23 -7.41
CA GLU A 27 8.27 -1.04 -7.03
C GLU A 27 7.16 -1.37 -6.02
N ARG A 28 7.34 -2.39 -5.18
CA ARG A 28 6.32 -2.88 -4.24
C ARG A 28 6.39 -2.09 -2.94
N TYR A 29 5.27 -1.45 -2.62
CA TYR A 29 5.15 -0.57 -1.45
C TYR A 29 4.49 -1.34 -0.31
N LEU A 30 5.16 -1.35 0.85
CA LEU A 30 4.64 -1.97 2.07
C LEU A 30 3.62 -1.08 2.80
N MET A 31 3.35 0.11 2.28
CA MET A 31 2.47 1.11 2.88
C MET A 31 1.45 1.62 1.88
N GLY A 32 0.21 1.78 2.32
CA GLY A 32 -0.86 2.36 1.52
C GLY A 32 -1.95 2.98 2.39
N GLU A 33 -2.81 3.76 1.75
CA GLU A 33 -4.01 4.33 2.38
C GLU A 33 -5.22 3.47 2.05
N LEU A 34 -6.03 3.15 3.06
CA LEU A 34 -7.22 2.33 2.88
C LEU A 34 -8.32 3.12 2.14
N VAL A 35 -8.68 2.65 0.95
CA VAL A 35 -9.69 3.31 0.09
C VAL A 35 -11.01 2.54 0.00
N SER A 36 -11.02 1.25 0.32
CA SER A 36 -12.25 0.46 0.33
C SER A 36 -12.19 -0.71 1.31
N VAL A 37 -13.31 -0.95 1.98
CA VAL A 37 -13.48 -1.98 3.01
C VAL A 37 -14.68 -2.86 2.63
N GLY A 38 -14.48 -4.17 2.62
CA GLY A 38 -15.54 -5.15 2.39
C GLY A 38 -16.44 -5.29 3.63
N ALA A 39 -17.70 -5.67 3.41
CA ALA A 39 -18.76 -5.67 4.43
C ALA A 39 -18.46 -6.48 5.71
N GLU A 40 -17.58 -7.49 5.63
CA GLU A 40 -17.24 -8.37 6.75
C GLU A 40 -16.01 -7.92 7.57
N VAL A 41 -15.36 -6.82 7.17
CA VAL A 41 -14.16 -6.31 7.87
C VAL A 41 -14.57 -5.27 8.92
N GLY A 42 -14.26 -5.54 10.18
CA GLY A 42 -14.75 -4.73 11.30
C GLY A 42 -13.73 -3.81 11.97
N LYS A 43 -12.42 -4.03 11.78
CA LYS A 43 -11.39 -3.35 12.59
C LYS A 43 -10.69 -2.17 11.93
N VAL A 44 -10.95 -1.87 10.67
CA VAL A 44 -10.14 -0.93 9.88
C VAL A 44 -10.99 0.18 9.32
N GLU A 45 -10.55 1.43 9.49
CA GLU A 45 -11.26 2.62 9.02
C GLU A 45 -10.68 3.15 7.70
N LEU A 46 -11.55 3.72 6.86
CA LEU A 46 -11.13 4.37 5.62
C LEU A 46 -10.18 5.55 5.88
N GLY A 47 -9.26 5.80 4.96
CA GLY A 47 -8.27 6.89 5.06
C GLY A 47 -7.11 6.60 6.02
N LYS A 48 -7.12 5.46 6.73
CA LYS A 48 -5.99 5.04 7.56
C LYS A 48 -4.81 4.62 6.69
N LYS A 49 -3.61 5.02 7.10
CA LYS A 49 -2.38 4.49 6.55
C LYS A 49 -2.05 3.19 7.26
N VAL A 50 -1.68 2.18 6.50
CA VAL A 50 -1.34 0.87 7.07
C VAL A 50 -0.10 0.31 6.43
N LEU A 51 0.61 -0.52 7.18
CA LEU A 51 1.60 -1.44 6.65
C LEU A 51 0.95 -2.81 6.43
N PHE A 52 1.23 -3.42 5.29
CA PHE A 52 0.74 -4.76 4.95
C PHE A 52 1.86 -5.61 4.37
N SER A 53 1.72 -6.92 4.51
CA SER A 53 2.67 -7.88 3.95
C SER A 53 2.55 -7.95 2.43
N GLU A 54 3.65 -7.72 1.72
CA GLU A 54 3.74 -7.86 0.26
C GLU A 54 3.40 -9.29 -0.23
N ILE A 55 3.64 -10.32 0.60
CA ILE A 55 3.52 -11.72 0.21
C ILE A 55 2.08 -12.06 -0.23
N ASN A 56 1.09 -11.42 0.41
CA ASN A 56 -0.34 -11.69 0.19
C ASN A 56 -1.08 -10.47 -0.38
N ALA A 57 -0.33 -9.53 -0.97
CA ALA A 57 -0.86 -8.31 -1.57
C ALA A 57 -0.95 -8.47 -3.09
N TYR A 58 -2.15 -8.32 -3.64
CA TYR A 58 -2.42 -8.50 -5.07
C TYR A 58 -2.74 -7.17 -5.73
N GLU A 59 -2.10 -6.88 -6.84
CA GLU A 59 -2.39 -5.65 -7.59
C GLU A 59 -3.78 -5.71 -8.22
N VAL A 60 -4.50 -4.59 -8.13
CA VAL A 60 -5.85 -4.43 -8.67
C VAL A 60 -5.85 -3.21 -9.59
N ASP A 61 -6.32 -3.41 -10.82
CA ASP A 61 -6.58 -2.31 -11.75
C ASP A 61 -8.01 -1.81 -11.54
N LEU A 62 -8.15 -0.53 -11.21
CA LEU A 62 -9.42 0.17 -11.05
C LEU A 62 -9.74 1.11 -12.22
N GLY A 63 -8.96 1.07 -13.31
CA GLY A 63 -9.14 1.93 -14.48
C GLY A 63 -8.65 3.38 -14.26
N ILE A 64 -7.80 3.60 -13.26
CA ILE A 64 -7.20 4.90 -12.94
C ILE A 64 -5.68 4.78 -12.84
N ASP A 65 -4.95 5.88 -13.06
CA ASP A 65 -3.48 5.91 -13.13
C ASP A 65 -2.78 5.80 -11.75
N THR A 66 -3.44 5.16 -10.80
CA THR A 66 -2.95 4.95 -9.43
C THR A 66 -2.97 3.47 -9.11
N ARG A 67 -1.88 3.00 -8.51
CA ARG A 67 -1.69 1.59 -8.22
C ARG A 67 -2.43 1.19 -6.95
N HIS A 68 -3.32 0.22 -7.09
CA HIS A 68 -4.11 -0.32 -5.98
C HIS A 68 -3.69 -1.74 -5.65
N VAL A 69 -3.81 -2.06 -4.37
CA VAL A 69 -3.46 -3.38 -3.85
C VAL A 69 -4.61 -3.90 -3.00
N PHE A 70 -4.94 -5.17 -3.19
CA PHE A 70 -5.86 -5.94 -2.38
C PHE A 70 -5.09 -6.80 -1.38
N CYS A 71 -5.52 -6.79 -0.12
CA CYS A 71 -5.11 -7.80 0.87
C CYS A 71 -6.27 -8.18 1.80
N LYS A 72 -6.10 -9.27 2.56
CA LYS A 72 -7.06 -9.63 3.62
C LYS A 72 -6.72 -8.85 4.89
N GLU A 73 -7.70 -8.73 5.79
CA GLU A 73 -7.52 -8.03 7.07
C GLU A 73 -6.40 -8.65 7.92
N PHE A 74 -6.24 -9.97 7.90
CA PHE A 74 -5.18 -10.66 8.65
C PHE A 74 -3.77 -10.43 8.07
N ASP A 75 -3.65 -9.91 6.85
CA ASP A 75 -2.36 -9.58 6.23
C ASP A 75 -1.88 -8.16 6.60
N LEU A 76 -2.69 -7.41 7.36
CA LEU A 76 -2.30 -6.13 7.95
C LEU A 76 -1.27 -6.35 9.06
N LEU A 77 -0.19 -5.59 8.99
CA LEU A 77 0.86 -5.61 10.00
C LEU A 77 0.57 -4.61 11.11
N ILE A 78 0.29 -3.36 10.75
CA ILE A 78 0.06 -2.27 11.71
C ILE A 78 -0.59 -1.05 11.02
N GLU A 79 -1.40 -0.30 11.77
CA GLU A 79 -1.83 1.06 11.38
C GLU A 79 -0.73 2.07 11.69
N VAL A 80 -0.50 3.01 10.78
CA VAL A 80 0.51 4.07 10.93
C VAL A 80 -0.21 5.37 11.24
N ASP A 81 0.21 6.03 12.32
CA ASP A 81 -0.24 7.38 12.69
C ASP A 81 0.32 8.47 11.76
#